data_AF-A0A2S0RHN4-F1
#
_entry.id   AF-A0A2S0RHN4-F1
#
_cell.length_a   1.000
_cell.length_b   1.000
_cell.length_c   1.000
_cell.angle_alpha   90.00
_cell.angle_beta   90.00
_cell.angle_gamma   90.00
#
_symmetry.space_group_name_H-M   'P 1'
#
loop_
_entity.id
_entity.type
_entity.pdbx_description
1 polymer ?
#
loop_
_entity_poly.entity_id
_entity_poly.type
_entity_poly.pdbx_seq_one_letter_code
_entity_poly.pdbx_strand_id
1 'polypeptide(L)'
;MLGKMVVGTARIVGSKTQSEVFVNDQKQNNAKVFVSKSDFDGNESRDYLILYLRDLSMFNGFPVLVVDKQIKMVYYTNASLNDYNLIFGKLLQSESGANGLVAFNNQSKGLGFEPNLKINGNVITFEIPINDKVQKIKLNIA
;
A
#
# COMPACT_ATOMS: atom_id res chain seq x y z
N MET A 1 -31.63 23.50 -19.64
CA MET A 1 -30.47 22.60 -19.87
C MET A 1 -29.82 22.37 -18.51
N LEU A 2 -30.19 21.28 -17.83
CA LEU A 2 -29.67 20.94 -16.50
C LEU A 2 -28.23 20.45 -16.67
N GLY A 3 -27.28 21.32 -16.34
CA GLY A 3 -25.86 20.97 -16.26
C GLY A 3 -25.65 19.94 -15.16
N LYS A 4 -25.57 18.67 -15.55
CA LYS A 4 -25.23 17.54 -14.68
C LYS A 4 -23.76 17.70 -14.30
N MET A 5 -23.48 18.45 -13.22
CA MET A 5 -22.15 18.43 -12.61
C MET A 5 -21.91 17.02 -12.08
N VAL A 6 -21.13 16.25 -12.82
CA VAL A 6 -20.49 15.04 -12.30
C VAL A 6 -19.44 15.54 -11.32
N VAL A 7 -19.83 15.72 -10.06
CA VAL A 7 -18.89 15.88 -8.96
C VAL A 7 -18.26 14.50 -8.76
N GLY A 8 -17.24 14.20 -9.57
CA GLY A 8 -16.36 13.07 -9.33
C GLY A 8 -15.78 13.26 -7.95
N THR A 9 -16.31 12.54 -6.98
CA THR A 9 -15.81 12.55 -5.60
C THR A 9 -14.46 11.86 -5.65
N ALA A 10 -13.39 12.65 -5.80
CA ALA A 10 -12.04 12.16 -5.53
C ALA A 10 -12.02 11.73 -4.06
N ARG A 11 -12.21 10.43 -3.82
CA ARG A 11 -12.17 9.86 -2.47
C ARG A 11 -10.70 9.78 -2.08
N ILE A 12 -10.32 10.54 -1.05
CA ILE A 12 -8.97 10.46 -0.48
C ILE A 12 -8.88 9.10 0.22
N VAL A 13 -8.13 8.15 -0.35
CA VAL A 13 -8.03 6.76 0.13
C VAL A 13 -7.16 6.63 1.39
N GLY A 14 -6.92 7.72 2.12
CA GLY A 14 -6.36 7.62 3.45
C GLY A 14 -5.81 8.91 4.01
N SER A 15 -5.85 9.02 5.34
CA SER A 15 -5.18 10.10 6.04
C SER A 15 -3.71 9.72 6.26
N LYS A 16 -2.81 10.69 6.08
CA LYS A 16 -1.41 10.53 6.47
C LYS A 16 -1.38 10.28 7.98
N THR A 17 -0.70 9.22 8.41
CA THR A 17 -0.51 8.94 9.84
C THR A 17 0.92 9.28 10.27
N GLN A 18 1.06 9.72 11.51
CA GLN A 18 2.38 9.87 12.11
C GLN A 18 2.99 8.48 12.26
N SER A 19 4.16 8.29 11.66
CA SER A 19 4.81 7.00 11.59
C SER A 19 6.31 7.13 11.43
N GLU A 20 7.02 6.10 11.88
CA GLU A 20 8.42 5.89 11.56
C GLU A 20 8.56 4.61 10.74
N VAL A 21 9.33 4.70 9.66
CA VAL A 21 9.59 3.58 8.76
C VAL A 21 11.07 3.24 8.86
N PHE A 22 11.37 1.96 9.06
CA PHE A 22 12.72 1.42 9.06
C PHE A 22 12.84 0.35 8.00
N VAL A 23 13.96 0.36 7.29
CA VAL A 23 14.37 -0.68 6.33
C VAL A 23 15.71 -1.21 6.82
N ASN A 24 15.77 -2.50 7.16
CA ASN A 24 16.93 -3.14 7.81
C ASN A 24 17.46 -2.33 8.99
N ASP A 25 16.56 -1.96 9.90
CA ASP A 25 16.85 -1.14 11.10
C ASP A 25 17.35 0.29 10.82
N GLN A 26 17.42 0.71 9.56
CA GLN A 26 17.76 2.08 9.18
C GLN A 26 16.49 2.89 8.92
N LYS A 27 16.35 4.02 9.64
CA LYS A 27 15.21 4.93 9.51
C LYS A 27 15.17 5.58 8.12
N GLN A 28 14.00 5.55 7.50
CA GLN A 28 13.75 6.11 6.16
C GLN A 28 12.91 7.38 6.29
N ASN A 29 13.54 8.54 6.15
CA ASN A 29 12.87 9.84 6.35
C ASN A 29 11.92 10.23 5.21
N ASN A 30 12.12 9.66 4.01
CA ASN A 30 11.30 9.96 2.84
C ASN A 30 10.12 9.00 2.67
N ALA A 31 10.07 7.92 3.46
CA ALA A 31 8.94 7.02 3.46
C ALA A 31 7.73 7.65 4.15
N LYS A 32 6.53 7.35 3.65
CA LYS A 32 5.27 7.87 4.21
C LYS A 32 4.29 6.73 4.41
N VAL A 33 3.51 6.78 5.50
CA VAL A 33 2.42 5.84 5.76
C VAL A 33 1.09 6.58 5.77
N PHE A 34 0.12 5.99 5.10
CA PHE A 34 -1.27 6.44 5.07
C PHE A 34 -2.17 5.34 5.60
N VAL A 35 -3.32 5.71 6.14
CA VAL A 35 -4.32 4.76 6.67
C VAL A 35 -5.61 4.89 5.88
N SER A 36 -6.11 3.77 5.33
CA SER A 36 -7.47 3.69 4.79
C SER A 36 -8.36 2.86 5.70
N LYS A 37 -9.59 3.32 5.93
CA LYS A 37 -10.63 2.56 6.65
C LYS A 37 -11.63 1.88 5.71
N SER A 38 -11.38 1.93 4.42
CA SER A 38 -12.15 1.24 3.41
C SER A 38 -11.24 0.62 2.36
N ASP A 39 -11.80 -0.28 1.56
CA ASP A 39 -11.23 -0.63 0.28
C ASP A 39 -11.08 0.62 -0.62
N PHE A 40 -10.31 0.48 -1.70
CA PHE A 40 -9.99 1.58 -2.61
C PHE A 40 -11.23 2.08 -3.37
N ASP A 41 -12.27 1.27 -3.47
CA ASP A 41 -13.56 1.63 -4.06
C ASP A 41 -14.54 2.22 -3.03
N GLY A 42 -14.25 2.10 -1.73
CA GLY A 42 -15.08 2.60 -0.62
C GLY A 42 -16.35 1.78 -0.38
N ASN A 43 -16.40 0.55 -0.86
CA ASN A 43 -17.52 -0.38 -0.76
C ASN A 43 -17.41 -1.31 0.46
N GLU A 44 -16.19 -1.59 0.92
CA GLU A 44 -15.93 -2.51 2.02
C GLU A 44 -15.12 -1.84 3.14
N SER A 45 -15.47 -2.15 4.39
CA SER A 45 -14.70 -1.70 5.56
C SER A 45 -13.37 -2.46 5.63
N ARG A 46 -12.26 -1.73 5.63
CA ARG A 46 -10.90 -2.28 5.69
C ARG A 46 -10.05 -1.53 6.71
N ASP A 47 -8.88 -2.06 7.04
CA ASP A 47 -7.87 -1.34 7.83
C ASP A 47 -6.52 -1.46 7.15
N TYR A 48 -6.33 -0.63 6.11
CA TYR A 48 -5.12 -0.62 5.30
C TYR A 48 -4.10 0.35 5.84
N LEU A 49 -2.84 -0.09 5.88
CA LEU A 49 -1.67 0.78 5.91
C LEU A 49 -1.07 0.82 4.50
N ILE A 50 -1.01 2.00 3.91
CA ILE A 50 -0.43 2.22 2.60
C ILE A 50 0.94 2.84 2.82
N LEU A 51 1.99 2.08 2.52
CA LEU A 51 3.38 2.45 2.68
C LEU A 51 3.93 2.94 1.34
N TYR A 52 4.32 4.20 1.30
CA TYR A 52 4.87 4.88 0.12
C TYR A 52 6.40 4.90 0.19
N LEU A 53 7.05 4.19 -0.73
CA LEU A 53 8.50 3.96 -0.77
C LEU A 53 9.17 4.51 -2.03
N ARG A 54 8.41 5.13 -2.95
CA ARG A 54 8.91 5.64 -4.23
C ARG A 54 10.15 6.53 -4.12
N ASP A 55 10.22 7.35 -3.07
CA ASP A 55 11.30 8.30 -2.86
C ASP A 55 12.57 7.64 -2.27
N LEU A 56 12.56 6.30 -2.16
CA LEU A 56 13.69 5.47 -1.77
C LEU A 56 14.22 4.73 -3.01
N SER A 57 15.40 5.14 -3.49
CA SER A 57 16.02 4.60 -4.72
C SER A 57 16.20 3.07 -4.73
N MET A 58 16.24 2.44 -3.56
CA MET A 58 16.37 0.99 -3.43
C MET A 58 15.07 0.21 -3.72
N PHE A 59 13.89 0.86 -3.77
CA PHE A 59 12.57 0.23 -3.94
C PHE A 59 11.96 0.36 -5.35
N ASN A 60 12.80 0.47 -6.40
CA ASN A 60 12.34 0.69 -7.78
C ASN A 60 11.32 -0.32 -8.33
N GLY A 61 11.19 -1.52 -7.74
CA GLY A 61 10.18 -2.53 -8.11
C GLY A 61 8.86 -2.49 -7.32
N PHE A 62 8.85 -1.86 -6.14
CA PHE A 62 7.70 -1.83 -5.23
C PHE A 62 7.53 -0.43 -4.62
N PRO A 63 7.08 0.55 -5.43
CA PRO A 63 6.99 1.94 -4.99
C PRO A 63 5.92 2.16 -3.90
N VAL A 64 4.95 1.26 -3.82
CA VAL A 64 3.86 1.26 -2.84
C VAL A 64 3.60 -0.17 -2.36
N LEU A 65 3.46 -0.31 -1.05
CA LEU A 65 3.03 -1.54 -0.40
C LEU A 65 1.76 -1.27 0.39
N VAL A 66 0.87 -2.25 0.46
CA VAL A 66 -0.37 -2.15 1.23
C VAL A 66 -0.39 -3.28 2.23
N VAL A 67 -0.55 -2.97 3.51
CA VAL A 67 -0.76 -3.96 4.57
C VAL A 67 -2.22 -3.94 4.95
N ASP A 68 -2.93 -5.05 4.74
CA ASP A 68 -4.25 -5.26 5.32
C ASP A 68 -4.11 -5.84 6.72
N LYS A 69 -4.44 -5.02 7.73
CA LYS A 69 -4.39 -5.43 9.13
C LYS A 69 -5.51 -6.39 9.52
N GLN A 70 -6.63 -6.38 8.81
CA GLN A 70 -7.78 -7.23 9.12
C GLN A 70 -7.50 -8.68 8.76
N ILE A 71 -7.03 -8.92 7.54
CA ILE A 71 -6.73 -10.27 7.03
C ILE A 71 -5.24 -10.64 7.12
N LYS A 72 -4.41 -9.74 7.66
CA LYS A 72 -2.97 -9.92 7.89
C LYS A 72 -2.22 -10.32 6.61
N MET A 73 -2.40 -9.53 5.56
CA MET A 73 -1.73 -9.72 4.28
C MET A 73 -0.96 -8.47 3.85
N VAL A 74 0.11 -8.69 3.10
CA VAL A 74 0.87 -7.63 2.44
C VAL A 74 0.64 -7.75 0.93
N TYR A 75 0.37 -6.62 0.30
CA TYR A 75 0.16 -6.50 -1.13
C TYR A 75 1.19 -5.54 -1.71
N TYR A 76 1.57 -5.79 -2.96
CA TYR A 76 2.15 -4.76 -3.81
C TYR A 76 1.14 -4.37 -4.88
N THR A 77 1.32 -3.17 -5.39
CA THR A 77 0.52 -2.71 -6.52
C THR A 77 1.17 -3.22 -7.80
N ASN A 78 0.42 -3.92 -8.65
CA ASN A 78 0.85 -4.25 -10.00
C ASN A 78 0.75 -2.98 -10.86
N ALA A 79 1.63 -2.01 -10.61
CA ALA A 79 1.41 -0.67 -11.10
C ALA A 79 2.24 -0.38 -12.34
N SER A 80 1.54 -0.31 -13.47
CA SER A 80 1.86 0.69 -14.48
C SER A 80 1.72 2.09 -13.84
N LEU A 81 2.34 3.13 -14.42
CA LEU A 81 2.30 4.50 -13.89
C LEU A 81 0.86 5.03 -13.64
N ASN A 82 -0.13 4.46 -14.33
CA ASN A 82 -1.54 4.81 -14.16
C ASN A 82 -2.09 4.34 -12.81
N ASP A 83 -1.84 3.10 -12.39
CA ASP A 83 -2.34 2.53 -11.13
C ASP A 83 -1.83 3.26 -9.88
N TYR A 84 -0.68 3.91 -10.02
CA TYR A 84 -0.11 4.80 -9.01
C TYR A 84 -0.89 6.12 -8.86
N ASN A 85 -1.21 6.79 -9.98
CA ASN A 85 -2.04 7.99 -9.97
C ASN A 85 -3.43 7.68 -9.42
N LEU A 86 -3.85 6.43 -9.62
CA LEU A 86 -5.08 5.86 -9.14
C LEU A 86 -5.15 5.90 -7.59
N ILE A 87 -4.06 5.55 -6.88
CA ILE A 87 -4.02 5.53 -5.39
C ILE A 87 -3.86 6.93 -4.76
N PHE A 88 -3.18 7.87 -5.42
CA PHE A 88 -2.74 9.13 -4.79
C PHE A 88 -3.26 10.44 -5.41
N GLY A 89 -4.07 10.43 -6.47
CA GLY A 89 -4.56 11.72 -7.03
C GLY A 89 -5.63 11.71 -8.11
N LYS A 90 -5.99 10.57 -8.72
CA LYS A 90 -7.05 10.50 -9.73
C LYS A 90 -7.74 9.14 -9.71
N LEU A 91 -8.68 8.94 -8.80
CA LEU A 91 -9.69 7.88 -8.92
C LEU A 91 -10.98 8.22 -8.20
N LEU A 92 -12.05 8.27 -8.98
CA LEU A 92 -12.99 7.15 -9.07
C LEU A 92 -13.54 7.15 -10.49
N GLN A 93 -12.79 6.59 -11.44
CA GLN A 93 -13.32 6.16 -12.73
C GLN A 93 -12.37 5.12 -13.33
N SER A 94 -12.32 3.94 -12.72
CA SER A 94 -11.93 2.73 -13.44
C SER A 94 -12.99 1.68 -13.19
N GLU A 95 -13.65 1.23 -14.24
CA GLU A 95 -14.69 0.19 -14.28
C GLU A 95 -14.22 -1.21 -13.82
N SER A 96 -13.06 -1.30 -13.18
CA SER A 96 -12.41 -2.56 -12.80
C SER A 96 -11.92 -2.45 -11.36
N GLY A 97 -12.85 -2.61 -10.41
CA GLY A 97 -12.52 -2.74 -9.01
C GLY A 97 -11.48 -3.84 -8.76
N ALA A 98 -10.72 -3.70 -7.68
CA ALA A 98 -9.88 -4.73 -7.08
C ALA A 98 -8.69 -5.34 -7.88
N ASN A 99 -8.50 -5.06 -9.18
CA ASN A 99 -7.45 -5.75 -9.98
C ASN A 99 -6.01 -5.22 -9.82
N GLY A 100 -5.78 -4.20 -8.99
CA GLY A 100 -4.47 -3.53 -8.86
C GLY A 100 -3.54 -4.07 -7.76
N LEU A 101 -4.07 -4.84 -6.79
CA LEU A 101 -3.30 -5.36 -5.66
C LEU A 101 -2.96 -6.83 -5.87
N VAL A 102 -1.68 -7.16 -5.74
CA VAL A 102 -1.20 -8.54 -5.79
C VAL A 102 -0.66 -8.90 -4.42
N ALA A 103 -1.19 -9.98 -3.84
CA ALA A 103 -0.74 -10.47 -2.55
C ALA A 103 0.69 -11.02 -2.66
N PHE A 104 1.52 -10.70 -1.68
CA PHE A 104 2.70 -11.49 -1.41
C PHE A 104 2.25 -12.77 -0.70
N ASN A 105 2.20 -13.88 -1.42
CA ASN A 105 1.98 -15.20 -0.83
C ASN A 105 2.69 -16.28 -1.65
N ASN A 106 2.94 -17.43 -1.02
CA ASN A 106 3.57 -18.58 -1.67
C ASN A 106 2.69 -19.33 -2.69
N GLN A 107 1.40 -18.97 -2.81
CA GLN A 107 0.41 -19.76 -3.55
C GLN A 107 -0.06 -19.11 -4.86
N SER A 108 0.09 -17.80 -5.02
CA SER A 108 -0.13 -17.12 -6.29
C SER A 108 1.05 -17.42 -7.23
N LYS A 109 0.86 -17.30 -8.55
CA LYS A 109 1.93 -17.43 -9.55
C LYS A 109 3.05 -16.37 -9.41
N GLY A 110 3.17 -15.71 -8.26
CA GLY A 110 4.05 -14.59 -7.97
C GLY A 110 5.04 -14.89 -6.85
N LEU A 111 6.28 -14.47 -7.08
CA LEU A 111 7.44 -14.30 -6.18
C LEU A 111 7.86 -15.45 -5.23
N GLY A 112 7.02 -16.43 -4.90
CA GLY A 112 7.37 -17.58 -4.03
C GLY A 112 7.86 -17.14 -2.64
N PHE A 113 7.30 -16.05 -2.13
CA PHE A 113 7.79 -15.38 -0.93
C PHE A 113 6.66 -15.07 0.06
N GLU A 114 6.88 -15.41 1.33
CA GLU A 114 5.98 -15.11 2.43
C GLU A 114 6.55 -13.93 3.26
N PRO A 115 5.81 -12.81 3.41
CA PRO A 115 6.29 -11.61 4.10
C PRO A 115 6.61 -11.74 5.58
N ASN A 116 6.32 -12.87 6.22
CA ASN A 116 6.49 -13.04 7.67
C ASN A 116 5.87 -11.87 8.47
N LEU A 117 4.67 -11.42 8.06
CA LEU A 117 4.00 -10.26 8.65
C LEU A 117 3.68 -10.50 10.13
N LYS A 118 4.10 -9.55 10.98
CA LYS A 118 3.79 -9.51 12.41
C LYS A 118 3.23 -8.13 12.76
N ILE A 119 2.15 -8.13 13.52
CA ILE A 119 1.47 -6.92 14.01
C ILE A 119 1.41 -7.03 15.53
N ASN A 120 2.17 -6.18 16.22
CA ASN A 120 2.27 -6.14 17.67
C ASN A 120 1.91 -4.73 18.15
N GLY A 121 0.62 -4.51 18.40
CA GLY A 121 0.09 -3.18 18.72
C GLY A 121 0.38 -2.20 17.59
N ASN A 122 1.19 -1.18 17.90
CA ASN A 122 1.57 -0.11 16.98
C ASN A 122 2.80 -0.43 16.11
N VAL A 123 3.41 -1.59 16.31
CA VAL A 123 4.58 -2.03 15.56
C VAL A 123 4.16 -3.10 14.54
N ILE A 124 4.38 -2.80 13.26
CA ILE A 124 4.17 -3.75 12.16
C ILE A 124 5.52 -4.07 11.56
N THR A 125 5.84 -5.36 11.42
CA THR A 125 7.07 -5.81 10.75
C THR A 125 6.73 -6.81 9.67
N PHE A 126 7.40 -6.72 8.53
CA PHE A 126 7.29 -7.70 7.46
C PHE A 126 8.55 -7.65 6.60
N GLU A 127 8.69 -8.61 5.72
CA GLU A 127 9.80 -8.76 4.81
C GLU A 127 9.30 -8.62 3.38
N ILE A 128 10.14 -8.12 2.48
CA ILE A 128 9.86 -8.11 1.04
C ILE A 128 11.14 -8.39 0.24
N PRO A 129 11.05 -9.11 -0.89
CA PRO A 129 12.18 -9.33 -1.77
C PRO A 129 12.37 -8.12 -2.67
N ILE A 130 13.58 -7.55 -2.73
CA ILE A 130 13.94 -6.46 -3.64
C ILE A 130 15.32 -6.72 -4.22
N ASN A 131 15.43 -6.76 -5.55
CA ASN A 131 16.70 -7.00 -6.27
C ASN A 131 17.46 -8.20 -5.68
N ASP A 132 16.77 -9.35 -5.58
CA ASP A 132 17.27 -10.62 -5.04
C ASP A 132 17.72 -10.61 -3.57
N LYS A 133 17.37 -9.55 -2.82
CA LYS A 133 17.65 -9.44 -1.38
C LYS A 133 16.36 -9.22 -0.59
N VAL A 134 16.24 -9.92 0.54
CA VAL A 134 15.14 -9.69 1.47
C VAL A 134 15.41 -8.44 2.29
N GLN A 135 14.48 -7.48 2.25
CA GLN A 135 14.50 -6.29 3.07
C GLN A 135 13.52 -6.46 4.23
N LYS A 136 13.97 -6.16 5.45
CA LYS A 136 13.12 -6.12 6.65
C LYS A 136 12.51 -4.74 6.78
N ILE A 137 11.20 -4.67 6.79
CA ILE A 137 10.44 -3.44 6.97
C ILE A 137 9.86 -3.43 8.39
N LYS A 138 10.02 -2.30 9.07
CA LYS A 138 9.38 -2.04 10.37
C LYS A 138 8.69 -0.69 10.33
N LEU A 139 7.42 -0.69 10.72
CA LEU A 139 6.58 0.49 10.86
C LEU A 139 6.25 0.68 12.33
N ASN A 140 6.57 1.84 12.88
CA ASN A 140 6.04 2.29 14.17
C ASN A 140 4.96 3.33 13.87
N ILE A 141 3.70 2.99 14.14
CA ILE A 141 2.58 3.91 13.95
C ILE A 141 2.30 4.62 15.28
N ALA A 142 2.09 5.93 15.27
CA ALA A 142 1.72 6.68 16.48
C ALA A 142 0.28 6.38 16.91
#